data_AF-A0A924A981-F1
#
_entry.id   AF-A0A924A981-F1
#
_cell.length_a   1.000
_cell.length_b   1.000
_cell.length_c   1.000
_cell.angle_alpha   90.00
_cell.angle_beta   90.00
_cell.angle_gamma   90.00
#
_symmetry.space_group_name_H-M   'P 1'
#
loop_
_entity.id
_entity.type
_entity.pdbx_description
1 polymer ?
#
loop_
_entity_poly.entity_id
_entity_poly.type
_entity_poly.pdbx_seq_one_letter_code
_entity_poly.pdbx_strand_id
1 'polypeptide(L)' 'NTAIEKMCNIISTKFHPAIKFIKDVSAGAVLVCAIGSVLVGAVIFIPKIKHLLKL' A
#
# COMPACT_ATOMS: atom_id res chain seq x y z
N ASN A 1 -6.93 3.09 0.66
CA ASN A 1 -6.77 3.98 1.83
C ASN A 1 -7.62 5.24 1.72
N THR A 2 -7.28 6.22 0.88
CA THR A 2 -7.90 7.56 0.89
C THR A 2 -9.42 7.57 0.70
N ALA A 3 -9.97 6.73 -0.17
CA ALA A 3 -11.43 6.62 -0.34
C ALA A 3 -12.12 6.13 0.95
N ILE A 4 -11.53 5.14 1.61
CA ILE A 4 -12.03 4.57 2.87
C ILE A 4 -11.93 5.61 3.99
N GLU A 5 -10.82 6.32 4.10
CA GLU A 5 -10.65 7.40 5.08
C GLU A 5 -11.69 8.50 4.90
N LYS A 6 -11.92 8.96 3.66
CA LYS A 6 -12.92 9.98 3.36
C LYS A 6 -14.33 9.51 3.72
N MET A 7 -14.69 8.27 3.38
CA MET A 7 -15.98 7.69 3.75
C MET A 7 -16.16 7.66 5.27
N CYS A 8 -15.15 7.20 6.02
CA CYS A 8 -15.19 7.19 7.47
C CYS A 8 -15.36 8.60 8.08
N ASN A 9 -14.71 9.61 7.52
CA ASN A 9 -14.81 10.99 8.01
C ASN A 9 -16.20 11.60 7.74
N ILE A 10 -16.90 11.18 6.67
CA ILE A 10 -18.29 11.56 6.41
C ILE A 10 -19.24 10.90 7.42
N ILE A 11 -19.00 9.62 7.75
CA ILE A 11 -19.84 8.86 8.70
C ILE A 11 -19.71 9.40 10.12
N SER A 12 -18.48 9.69 10.58
CA SER A 12 -18.23 10.24 11.91
C SER A 12 -16.91 11.00 11.97
N THR A 13 -16.95 12.20 12.55
CA THR A 13 -15.77 13.01 12.87
C THR A 13 -15.18 12.68 14.25
N LYS A 14 -15.92 11.96 15.10
CA LYS A 14 -15.44 11.51 16.42
C LYS A 14 -14.73 10.17 16.31
N PHE A 15 -13.76 9.95 17.20
CA PHE A 15 -13.04 8.69 17.30
C PHE A 15 -14.00 7.54 17.56
N HIS A 16 -13.99 6.54 16.68
CA HIS A 16 -14.77 5.32 16.82
C HIS A 16 -13.83 4.12 16.68
N PRO A 17 -13.79 3.17 17.64
CA PRO A 17 -12.89 2.02 17.60
C PRO A 17 -13.00 1.21 16.29
N ALA A 18 -14.22 1.03 15.77
CA ALA A 18 -14.46 0.36 14.50
C ALA A 18 -13.86 1.11 13.29
N ILE A 19 -13.96 2.45 13.26
CA ILE A 19 -13.37 3.27 12.19
C ILE A 19 -11.84 3.18 12.24
N LYS A 20 -11.26 3.16 13.44
CA LYS A 20 -9.81 2.95 13.60
C LYS A 20 -9.40 1.61 12.98
N PHE A 21 -10.08 0.53 13.33
CA PHE A 21 -9.80 -0.79 12.77
C PHE A 21 -9.91 -0.82 11.24
N ILE A 22 -10.95 -0.22 10.67
CA ILE A 22 -11.13 -0.14 9.21
C ILE A 22 -9.97 0.63 8.54
N LYS A 23 -9.52 1.74 9.14
CA LYS A 23 -8.38 2.52 8.64
C LYS A 23 -7.08 1.70 8.72
N ASP A 24 -6.86 0.99 9.82
CA ASP A 24 -5.68 0.13 10.01
C ASP A 24 -5.63 -1.00 8.96
N VAL A 25 -6.77 -1.66 8.71
CA VAL A 25 -6.89 -2.68 7.65
C VAL A 25 -6.61 -2.09 6.27
N SER A 26 -7.15 -0.91 5.97
CA SER A 26 -6.87 -0.27 4.69
C SER A 26 -5.41 0.12 4.51
N ALA A 27 -4.71 0.52 5.57
CA ALA A 27 -3.27 0.80 5.52
C ALA A 27 -2.46 -0.50 5.30
N GLY A 28 -2.86 -1.58 5.98
CA GLY A 28 -2.26 -2.91 5.79
C GLY A 28 -2.38 -3.41 4.36
N ALA A 29 -3.54 -3.24 3.71
CA ALA A 29 -3.72 -3.61 2.30
C ALA A 29 -2.75 -2.86 1.36
N VAL A 30 -2.54 -1.56 1.59
CA VAL A 30 -1.60 -0.76 0.79
C VAL A 30 -0.16 -1.23 0.98
N LEU A 31 0.22 -1.62 2.20
CA LEU A 31 1.56 -2.16 2.47
C LEU A 31 1.83 -3.44 1.68
N VAL A 32 0.86 -4.37 1.63
CA VAL A 32 0.98 -5.61 0.84
C VAL A 32 1.13 -5.28 -0.65
N CYS A 33 0.33 -4.35 -1.18
CA CYS A 33 0.46 -3.90 -2.56
C CYS A 33 1.82 -3.25 -2.85
N ALA A 34 2.36 -2.46 -1.92
CA ALA A 34 3.66 -1.81 -2.07
C ALA A 34 4.80 -2.84 -2.14
N ILE A 35 4.78 -3.84 -1.26
CA ILE A 35 5.74 -4.95 -1.28
C ILE A 35 5.62 -5.72 -2.61
N GLY A 36 4.40 -6.04 -3.05
CA GLY A 36 4.17 -6.70 -4.34
C GLY A 36 4.73 -5.89 -5.51
N SER A 37 4.55 -4.57 -5.52
CA SER A 37 5.10 -3.67 -6.54
C SER A 37 6.63 -3.71 -6.58
N VAL A 38 7.29 -3.68 -5.41
CA VAL A 38 8.75 -3.80 -5.31
C VAL A 38 9.24 -5.16 -5.83
N LEU A 39 8.56 -6.26 -5.51
CA LEU A 39 8.91 -7.59 -5.99
C LEU A 39 8.80 -7.69 -7.51
N VAL A 40 7.69 -7.22 -8.09
CA VAL A 40 7.50 -7.20 -9.55
C VAL A 40 8.55 -6.31 -10.22
N GLY A 41 8.82 -5.13 -9.66
CA GLY A 41 9.87 -4.24 -10.13
C GLY A 41 11.25 -4.92 -10.08
N ALA A 42 11.58 -5.59 -8.99
CA ALA A 42 12.83 -6.32 -8.84
C ALA A 42 12.99 -7.42 -9.92
N VAL A 43 11.95 -8.22 -10.17
CA VAL A 43 11.98 -9.27 -11.20
C VAL A 43 12.25 -8.68 -12.60
N ILE A 44 11.68 -7.52 -12.93
CA ILE A 44 11.85 -6.88 -14.23
C ILE A 44 13.20 -6.14 -14.34
N PHE A 45 13.56 -5.36 -13.33
CA PHE A 45 14.68 -4.43 -13.40
C PHE A 45 16.02 -5.04 -13.00
N ILE A 46 16.09 -6.00 -12.06
CA ILE A 46 17.35 -6.65 -11.68
C ILE A 46 18.08 -7.26 -12.87
N PRO A 47 17.47 -8.11 -13.73
CA PRO A 47 18.19 -8.69 -14.86
C PRO A 47 18.63 -7.61 -15.86
N LYS A 48 17.80 -6.59 -16.08
CA LYS A 48 18.10 -5.48 -16.99
C LYS A 48 19.26 -4.62 -16.48
N ILE A 49 19.31 -4.36 -15.18
CA ILE A 49 20.39 -3.60 -14.53
C ILE A 49 21.68 -4.41 -14.54
N LYS A 50 21.65 -5.72 -14.21
CA LYS A 50 22.83 -6.60 -14.31
C LYS A 50 23.40 -6.61 -15.73
N HIS A 51 22.54 -6.79 -16.72
CA HIS A 51 22.94 -6.75 -18.13
C HIS A 51 23.54 -5.40 -18.53
N LEU A 52 22.92 -4.28 -18.12
CA LEU A 52 23.41 -2.93 -18.40
C LEU A 52 24.77 -2.67 -17.76
N LEU A 53 24.97 -3.12 -16.52
CA LEU A 53 26.23 -2.97 -15.79
C LEU A 53 27.32 -3.97 -16.23
N LYS A 54 27.01 -4.89 -17.15
CA LYS A 54 27.89 -5.99 -17.57
C LYS A 54 28.42 -6.83 -16.39
N LEU A 55 27.57 -6.99 -15.37
CA LEU A 55 27.79 -7.84 -14.19
C LEU A 55 27.25 -9.26 -14.42
#